data_AF-A0A8I1T2U2-F1
#
_entry.id   AF-A0A8I1T2U2-F1
#
_cell.length_a   1.000
_cell.length_b   1.000
_cell.length_c   1.000
_cell.angle_alpha   90.00
_cell.angle_beta   90.00
_cell.angle_gamma   90.00
#
_symmetry.space_group_name_H-M   'P 1'
#
loop_
_entity.id
_entity.type
_entity.pdbx_description
1 polymer ?
#
loop_
_entity_poly.entity_id
_entity_poly.type
_entity_poly.pdbx_seq_one_letter_code
_entity_poly.pdbx_strand_id
1 'polypeptide(L)'
;MMKLGKISSLAFSHMKRRGISIDALNDLLANGQVEKQFDGAQVIYLDSPTPGPSWAGRPTPRLYAVVDAAGEVLTVEKRVRIRA
;
A
#
# COMPACT_ATOMS: atom_id res chain seq x y z
N MET A 1 1.86 0.43 -18.16
CA MET A 1 3.28 0.43 -17.74
C MET A 1 3.55 1.73 -17.00
N MET A 2 3.44 1.74 -15.67
CA MET A 2 3.87 2.88 -14.86
C MET A 2 5.33 2.65 -14.50
N LYS A 3 6.22 3.52 -14.98
CA LYS A 3 7.65 3.45 -14.71
C LYS A 3 7.86 3.99 -13.30
N LEU A 4 8.04 3.10 -12.33
CA LEU A 4 8.28 3.43 -10.92
C LEU A 4 9.37 4.48 -10.80
N GLY A 5 8.98 5.71 -10.48
CA GLY A 5 9.87 6.83 -10.28
C GLY A 5 10.55 6.72 -8.93
N LYS A 6 11.47 5.75 -8.77
CA LYS A 6 12.26 5.51 -7.55
C LYS A 6 11.43 4.97 -6.38
N ILE A 7 12.02 4.04 -5.65
CA ILE A 7 11.51 3.55 -4.37
C ILE A 7 12.37 4.22 -3.31
N SER A 8 11.77 4.91 -2.35
CA SER A 8 12.53 5.56 -1.29
C SER A 8 13.30 4.50 -0.47
N SER A 9 14.44 4.88 0.10
CA SER A 9 15.21 4.00 0.99
C SER A 9 14.40 3.54 2.21
N LEU A 10 13.43 4.36 2.64
CA LEU A 10 12.49 4.05 3.70
C LEU A 10 11.51 2.95 3.25
N ALA A 11 10.88 3.12 2.09
CA ALA A 11 9.98 2.12 1.52
C ALA A 11 10.70 0.77 1.34
N PHE A 12 11.93 0.78 0.82
CA PHE A 12 12.73 -0.42 0.66
C PHE A 12 13.07 -1.10 2.00
N SER A 13 13.40 -0.31 3.02
CA SER A 13 13.67 -0.82 4.37
C SER A 13 12.43 -1.45 5.01
N HIS A 14 11.26 -0.84 4.81
CA HIS A 14 9.98 -1.36 5.29
C HIS A 14 9.58 -2.64 4.56
N MET A 15 9.76 -2.70 3.24
CA MET A 15 9.54 -3.90 2.44
C MET A 15 10.39 -5.06 2.95
N LYS A 16 11.70 -4.84 3.15
CA LYS A 16 12.63 -5.85 3.67
C LYS A 16 12.26 -6.30 5.08
N ARG A 17 11.89 -5.36 5.97
CA ARG A 17 11.49 -5.67 7.36
C ARG A 17 10.18 -6.46 7.44
N ARG A 18 9.24 -6.24 6.52
CA ARG A 18 7.92 -6.88 6.51
C ARG A 18 7.82 -8.07 5.56
N GLY A 19 8.89 -8.40 4.84
CA GLY A 19 8.90 -9.49 3.87
C GLY A 19 8.00 -9.23 2.65
N ILE A 20 7.87 -7.97 2.23
CA ILE A 20 7.08 -7.57 1.07
C ILE A 20 8.00 -7.66 -0.15
N SER A 21 7.68 -8.53 -1.10
CA SER A 21 8.43 -8.66 -2.35
C SER A 21 8.20 -7.45 -3.26
N ILE A 22 9.13 -7.22 -4.19
CA ILE A 22 8.95 -6.24 -5.27
C ILE A 22 7.75 -6.62 -6.14
N ASP A 23 7.50 -7.91 -6.34
CA ASP A 23 6.32 -8.40 -7.06
C ASP A 23 5.02 -7.99 -6.35
N ALA A 24 4.95 -8.11 -5.02
CA ALA A 24 3.78 -7.66 -4.25
C ALA A 24 3.58 -6.14 -4.33
N LEU A 25 4.66 -5.36 -4.44
CA LEU A 25 4.57 -3.92 -4.70
C LEU A 25 4.06 -3.64 -6.11
N ASN A 26 4.58 -4.33 -7.13
CA ASN A 26 4.10 -4.19 -8.50
C ASN A 26 2.62 -4.56 -8.62
N ASP A 27 2.20 -5.65 -7.99
CA ASP A 27 0.80 -6.08 -7.94
C ASP A 27 -0.08 -5.04 -7.24
N LEU A 28 0.42 -4.45 -6.15
CA LEU A 28 -0.27 -3.36 -5.45
C LEU A 28 -0.44 -2.13 -6.32
N LEU A 29 0.58 -1.75 -7.09
CA LEU A 29 0.51 -0.58 -7.97
C LEU A 29 -0.35 -0.85 -9.21
N ALA A 30 -0.39 -2.09 -9.69
CA ALA A 30 -1.14 -2.48 -10.88
C ALA A 30 -2.62 -2.72 -10.58
N ASN A 31 -2.94 -3.36 -9.45
CA ASN A 31 -4.29 -3.82 -9.10
C ASN A 31 -4.89 -3.11 -7.88
N GLY A 32 -4.12 -2.28 -7.18
CA GLY A 32 -4.58 -1.60 -5.98
C GLY A 32 -5.51 -0.43 -6.26
N GLN A 33 -6.39 -0.14 -5.30
CA GLN A 33 -7.23 1.04 -5.35
C GLN A 33 -6.43 2.28 -4.97
N VAL A 34 -6.45 3.28 -5.85
CA VAL A 34 -5.75 4.54 -5.66
C VAL A 34 -6.67 5.55 -4.97
N GLU A 35 -6.30 5.96 -3.77
CA GLU A 35 -6.90 7.08 -3.05
C GLU A 35 -6.00 8.31 -3.21
N LYS A 36 -6.49 9.35 -3.87
CA LYS A 36 -5.75 10.60 -4.02
C LYS A 36 -5.94 11.45 -2.77
N GLN A 37 -4.83 11.84 -2.16
CA GLN A 37 -4.80 12.83 -1.10
C GLN A 37 -4.72 14.25 -1.67
N PHE A 38 -5.08 15.21 -0.84
CA PHE A 38 -5.22 16.62 -1.22
C PHE A 38 -3.88 17.29 -1.58
N ASP A 39 -2.78 16.73 -1.12
CA ASP A 39 -1.40 17.14 -1.35
C ASP A 39 -0.79 16.59 -2.66
N GLY A 40 -1.58 15.86 -3.45
CA GLY A 40 -1.11 15.16 -4.65
C GLY A 40 -0.44 13.82 -4.37
N ALA A 41 -0.27 13.45 -3.10
CA ALA A 41 0.11 12.09 -2.74
C ALA A 41 -1.03 11.11 -3.04
N GLN A 42 -0.67 9.87 -3.28
CA GLN A 42 -1.58 8.78 -3.60
C GLN A 42 -1.34 7.65 -2.62
N VAL A 43 -2.40 7.13 -2.01
CA VAL A 43 -2.33 5.92 -1.21
C VAL A 43 -2.98 4.81 -2.01
N ILE A 44 -2.22 3.76 -2.27
CA ILE A 44 -2.64 2.63 -3.09
C ILE A 44 -2.83 1.44 -2.18
N TYR A 45 -4.03 0.86 -2.17
CA TYR A 45 -4.40 -0.25 -1.31
C TYR A 45 -4.62 -1.52 -2.12
N LEU A 46 -3.99 -2.61 -1.71
CA LEU A 46 -4.33 -3.95 -2.18
C LEU A 46 -5.31 -4.56 -1.16
N ASP A 47 -6.49 -4.98 -1.63
CA ASP A 47 -7.68 -5.35 -0.84
C ASP A 47 -8.34 -4.19 -0.06
N SER A 48 -8.96 -3.26 -0.80
CA SER A 48 -9.98 -2.39 -0.24
C SER A 48 -11.26 -3.20 -0.01
N PRO A 49 -11.80 -3.29 1.21
CA PRO A 49 -13.11 -3.87 1.37
C PRO A 49 -14.10 -2.94 0.68
N THR A 50 -14.82 -3.46 -0.33
CA THR A 50 -16.24 -3.08 -0.47
C THR A 50 -16.81 -3.10 0.94
N PRO A 51 -17.50 -2.05 1.43
CA PRO A 51 -17.92 -1.96 2.82
C PRO A 51 -18.78 -3.18 3.17
N GLY A 52 -18.12 -4.20 3.72
CA GLY A 52 -18.74 -5.42 4.17
C GLY A 52 -19.28 -5.18 5.57
N PRO A 53 -20.46 -5.71 5.90
CA PRO A 53 -21.07 -5.49 7.20
C PRO A 53 -20.10 -5.84 8.34
N SER A 54 -20.09 -5.00 9.36
CA SER A 54 -19.16 -4.94 10.50
C SER A 54 -18.98 -6.24 11.32
N TRP A 55 -19.66 -7.32 10.97
CA TRP A 55 -19.62 -8.62 11.66
C TRP A 55 -18.77 -9.70 10.99
N ALA A 56 -18.21 -9.48 9.80
CA ALA A 56 -17.26 -10.43 9.19
C ALA A 56 -15.90 -10.35 9.89
N GLY A 57 -15.81 -10.98 11.06
CA GLY A 57 -14.66 -10.99 11.93
C GLY A 57 -13.48 -11.75 11.34
N ARG A 58 -12.60 -11.03 10.62
CA ARG A 58 -11.15 -11.28 10.51
C ARG A 58 -10.50 -9.98 10.02
N PRO A 59 -9.49 -9.42 10.72
CA PRO A 59 -8.71 -8.32 10.16
C PRO A 59 -7.89 -8.89 9.01
N THR A 60 -8.33 -8.69 7.77
CA THR A 60 -7.50 -9.01 6.61
C THR A 60 -6.22 -8.20 6.68
N PRO A 61 -5.05 -8.79 6.45
CA PRO A 61 -3.81 -8.05 6.34
C PRO A 61 -3.93 -7.04 5.19
N ARG A 62 -3.89 -5.74 5.49
CA ARG A 62 -4.03 -4.67 4.48
C ARG A 62 -2.66 -4.22 4.03
N LEU A 63 -2.32 -4.39 2.76
CA LEU A 63 -1.10 -3.85 2.17
C LEU A 63 -1.42 -2.50 1.53
N TYR A 64 -0.67 -1.46 1.88
CA TYR A 64 -0.77 -0.15 1.22
C TYR A 64 0.61 0.40 0.87
N ALA A 65 0.67 1.16 -0.21
CA ALA A 65 1.81 1.98 -0.55
C ALA A 65 1.38 3.44 -0.60
N VAL A 66 2.26 4.33 -0.13
CA VAL A 66 2.12 5.76 -0.33
C VAL A 66 3.08 6.17 -1.42
N VAL A 67 2.54 6.87 -2.41
CA VAL A 67 3.26 7.38 -3.56
C VAL A 67 3.12 8.90 -3.56
N ASP A 68 4.19 9.64 -3.81
CA ASP A 68 4.13 11.09 -3.91
C ASP A 68 3.54 11.55 -5.26
N ALA A 69 3.39 12.86 -5.43
CA ALA A 69 2.91 13.45 -6.68
C ALA A 69 3.88 13.24 -7.87
N ALA A 70 5.15 12.95 -7.61
CA ALA A 70 6.18 12.64 -8.62
C ALA A 70 6.20 11.16 -9.02
N GLY A 71 5.42 10.30 -8.36
CA GLY A 71 5.39 8.86 -8.60
C GLY A 71 6.44 8.06 -7.82
N GLU A 72 7.05 8.65 -6.79
CA GLU A 72 7.99 7.99 -5.88
C GLU A 72 7.26 7.26 -4.75
N VAL A 73 7.59 5.99 -4.55
CA VAL A 73 7.03 5.20 -3.45
C VAL A 73 7.72 5.62 -2.16
N LEU A 74 7.01 6.40 -1.34
CA LEU A 74 7.48 6.93 -0.07
C LEU A 74 7.51 5.86 1.02
N THR A 75 6.48 5.02 1.10
CA THR A 75 6.41 3.92 2.06
C THR A 75 5.52 2.78 1.58
N VAL A 76 5.79 1.57 2.05
CA VAL A 76 4.96 0.39 1.83
C VAL A 76 4.76 -0.29 3.16
N GLU A 77 3.51 -0.50 3.56
CA GLU A 77 3.22 -1.05 4.87
C GLU A 77 2.08 -2.07 4.84
N LYS A 78 2.20 -3.06 5.72
CA LYS A 78 1.18 -4.06 5.98
C LYS A 78 0.50 -3.74 7.30
N ARG A 79 -0.67 -3.09 7.24
CA ARG A 79 -1.52 -2.85 8.42
C ARG A 79 -2.25 -4.14 8.78
N VAL A 80 -1.76 -4.79 9.82
CA VAL A 80 -2.55 -5.72 10.63
C VAL A 80 -3.14 -4.87 11.75
N ARG A 81 -4.46 -4.63 11.76
CA ARG A 81 -5.09 -3.94 12.89
C ARG A 81 -5.05 -4.90 14.08
N ILE A 82 -4.02 -4.76 14.91
CA ILE A 82 -3.97 -5.44 16.20
C ILE A 82 -5.02 -4.73 17.08
N ARG A 83 -5.95 -5.52 17.66
CA ARG A 83 -6.89 -5.01 18.66
C ARG A 83 -6.09 -4.42 19.83
N ALA A 84 -6.38 -3.18 20.19
CA ALA A 84 -6.29 -2.75 21.59
C ALA A 84 -7.57 -3.21 22.31
#